data_AF-A0A972NDG6-F1
#
_entry.id   AF-A0A972NDG6-F1
#
_cell.length_a   1.000
_cell.length_b   1.000
_cell.length_c   1.000
_cell.angle_alpha   90.00
_cell.angle_beta   90.00
_cell.angle_gamma   90.00
#
_symmetry.space_group_name_H-M   'P 1'
#
loop_
_entity.id
_entity.type
_entity.pdbx_description
1 polymer ?
#
loop_
_entity_poly.entity_id
_entity_poly.type
_entity_poly.pdbx_seq_one_letter_code
_entity_poly.pdbx_strand_id
1 'polypeptide(L)'
;MPTLFLIAVVLMVRVLTLEIPTGQILLKKADESVLLVGKGGLELKPEGGKVVLTSVGGEKLLEVEKPAAISIERGKLVLNLSGKKFEVSYDRVLLSVEGPVRVCAENACAELRRGQYALSIPKRSAVQGLDFLWNPDWNRLKDPNVWIAAVGQIFFTLSLGFGAIITYASYVRRNQDIALSGLAAASLNETAEVILGASIAIPAAVAFFGTANAILIAQQGAFNLGFVSLPAVFSNMEAGQFFGFLWFFLLFIAGATSSVAILQPMIAFLEDEFGFTRKAAVTLTALIVFIGAQAVIFLAGFLDEMDFWAGTFFVIVLGLFEVILFYWIYDAKKAWEEINRGGLITVPKLYFYVVRYVTPVFLLVLLIGFVINHIFGAAGGETTLVQWLARFYMLALYVFLAILVFIADRRSAVKAS
;
A
#
# COMPACT_ATOMS: atom_id res chain seq x y z
N MET A 1 0.84 8.88 23.81
CA MET A 1 0.52 8.32 22.47
C MET A 1 1.73 7.75 21.72
N PRO A 2 2.89 8.44 21.60
CA PRO A 2 4.01 7.93 20.80
C PRO A 2 4.56 6.59 21.30
N THR A 3 4.55 6.37 22.63
CA THR A 3 5.09 5.15 23.25
C THR A 3 4.30 3.89 22.92
N LEU A 4 2.96 3.97 22.94
CA LEU A 4 2.10 2.84 22.58
C LEU A 4 2.18 2.52 21.08
N PHE A 5 2.30 3.56 20.24
CA PHE A 5 2.53 3.42 18.80
C PHE A 5 3.85 2.70 18.52
N LEU A 6 4.94 3.14 19.15
CA LEU A 6 6.25 2.51 19.00
C LEU A 6 6.24 1.06 19.48
N ILE A 7 5.58 0.78 20.62
CA ILE A 7 5.49 -0.58 21.17
C ILE A 7 4.70 -1.50 20.21
N ALA A 8 3.56 -1.05 19.67
CA ALA A 8 2.76 -1.82 18.73
C ALA A 8 3.56 -2.14 17.45
N VAL A 9 4.29 -1.16 16.92
CA VAL A 9 5.13 -1.33 15.73
C VAL A 9 6.31 -2.28 16.00
N VAL A 10 7.02 -2.10 17.11
CA VAL A 10 8.14 -2.98 17.48
C VAL A 10 7.66 -4.42 17.69
N LEU A 11 6.49 -4.61 18.30
CA LEU A 11 5.88 -5.93 18.44
C LEU A 11 5.52 -6.54 17.08
N MET A 12 4.98 -5.77 16.14
CA MET A 12 4.68 -6.26 14.78
C MET A 12 5.93 -6.66 14.01
N VAL A 13 6.94 -5.78 13.97
CA VAL A 13 8.19 -6.04 13.25
C VAL A 13 8.91 -7.27 13.85
N ARG A 14 8.91 -7.40 15.17
CA ARG A 14 9.53 -8.55 15.86
C ARG A 14 8.80 -9.87 15.58
N VAL A 15 7.49 -9.84 15.40
CA VAL A 15 6.70 -11.06 15.16
C VAL A 15 6.75 -11.45 13.68
N LEU A 16 6.78 -10.48 12.75
CA LEU A 16 6.96 -10.74 11.33
C LEU A 16 8.36 -11.26 10.98
N THR A 17 9.36 -10.99 11.82
CA THR A 17 10.72 -11.52 11.67
C THR A 17 10.91 -12.92 12.27
N LEU A 18 9.93 -13.44 13.01
CA LEU A 18 9.89 -14.85 13.39
C LEU A 18 9.45 -15.67 12.16
N GLU A 19 10.14 -16.79 11.89
CA GLU A 19 9.83 -17.69 10.79
C GLU A 19 8.33 -18.03 10.83
N ILE A 20 7.55 -17.46 9.90
CA ILE A 20 6.15 -17.84 9.72
C ILE A 20 6.19 -19.31 9.31
N PRO A 21 5.63 -20.25 10.10
CA PRO A 21 5.64 -21.65 9.73
C PRO A 21 4.75 -21.82 8.50
N THR A 22 5.33 -21.75 7.32
CA THR A 22 4.64 -22.05 6.07
C THR A 22 4.39 -23.54 6.01
N GLY A 23 3.17 -23.97 6.31
CA GLY A 23 2.68 -25.33 6.08
C GLY A 23 2.52 -25.68 4.60
N GLN A 24 3.43 -25.23 3.73
CA GLN A 24 3.43 -25.51 2.29
C GLN A 24 4.68 -26.30 1.93
N ILE A 25 4.48 -27.55 1.51
CA ILE A 25 5.53 -28.43 1.01
C ILE A 25 5.60 -28.31 -0.52
N LEU A 26 6.77 -27.95 -1.05
CA LEU A 26 7.03 -27.88 -2.49
C LEU A 26 8.05 -28.95 -2.89
N LEU A 27 7.72 -29.77 -3.90
CA LEU A 27 8.63 -30.73 -4.51
C LEU A 27 9.03 -30.24 -5.91
N LYS A 28 10.34 -30.08 -6.15
CA LYS A 28 10.93 -29.58 -7.40
C LYS A 28 11.77 -30.68 -8.07
N LYS A 29 11.60 -30.88 -9.38
CA LYS A 29 12.56 -31.60 -10.24
C LYS A 29 13.50 -30.60 -10.93
N ALA A 30 14.67 -31.06 -11.36
CA ALA A 30 15.83 -30.27 -11.79
C ALA A 30 15.62 -29.35 -13.02
N ASP A 31 14.45 -29.35 -13.62
CA ASP A 31 14.16 -28.78 -14.92
C ASP A 31 12.68 -28.32 -14.98
N GLU A 32 12.50 -27.01 -14.79
CA GLU A 32 11.34 -26.12 -15.03
C GLU A 32 9.89 -26.63 -14.83
N SER A 33 9.27 -26.20 -13.72
CA SER A 33 7.95 -25.52 -13.61
C SER A 33 7.39 -25.66 -12.19
N VAL A 34 7.09 -24.53 -11.54
CA VAL A 34 6.62 -24.46 -10.14
C VAL A 34 5.08 -24.41 -10.13
N LEU A 35 4.43 -25.30 -9.38
CA LEU A 35 2.98 -25.30 -9.22
C LEU A 35 2.62 -24.97 -7.78
N LEU A 36 1.68 -24.03 -7.62
CA LEU A 36 1.13 -23.58 -6.35
C LEU A 36 0.00 -24.52 -5.94
N VAL A 37 0.07 -25.09 -4.74
CA VAL A 37 -1.08 -25.77 -4.12
C VAL A 37 -1.56 -24.91 -2.95
N GLY A 38 -2.73 -24.31 -3.12
CA GLY A 38 -3.43 -23.56 -2.09
C GLY A 38 -4.05 -24.47 -1.03
N LYS A 39 -4.62 -23.85 0.02
CA LYS A 39 -5.15 -24.45 1.26
C LYS A 39 -6.31 -25.48 1.16
N GLY A 40 -6.62 -26.02 -0.02
CA GLY A 40 -7.76 -26.94 -0.24
C GLY A 40 -7.34 -28.33 -0.72
N GLY A 41 -6.45 -29.00 0.00
CA GLY A 41 -5.92 -30.32 -0.38
C GLY A 41 -7.00 -31.39 -0.63
N LEU A 42 -6.63 -32.45 -1.36
CA LEU A 42 -7.43 -33.67 -1.50
C LEU A 42 -7.10 -34.64 -0.37
N GLU A 43 -8.11 -35.25 0.24
CA GLU A 43 -7.95 -36.19 1.35
C GLU A 43 -8.33 -37.61 0.91
N LEU A 44 -7.45 -38.59 1.18
CA LEU A 44 -7.70 -40.00 0.89
C LEU A 44 -7.95 -40.73 2.20
N LYS A 45 -9.21 -41.15 2.41
CA LYS A 45 -9.62 -41.86 3.64
C LYS A 45 -9.84 -43.35 3.36
N PRO A 46 -9.20 -44.25 4.12
CA PRO A 46 -9.55 -45.66 4.09
C PRO A 46 -10.84 -45.89 4.89
N GLU A 47 -11.91 -46.31 4.22
CA GLU A 47 -13.17 -46.74 4.84
C GLU A 47 -13.48 -48.17 4.41
N GLY A 48 -13.58 -49.10 5.37
CA GLY A 48 -14.15 -50.44 5.13
C GLY A 48 -13.50 -51.26 4.02
N GLY A 49 -12.18 -51.15 3.81
CA GLY A 49 -11.45 -51.88 2.75
C GLY A 49 -11.50 -51.22 1.37
N LYS A 50 -12.04 -50.00 1.27
CA LYS A 50 -12.09 -49.18 0.05
C LYS A 50 -11.28 -47.89 0.20
N VAL A 51 -10.88 -47.29 -0.93
CA VAL A 51 -10.23 -45.98 -0.96
C VAL A 51 -11.22 -44.96 -1.51
N VAL A 52 -11.52 -43.93 -0.71
CA VAL A 52 -12.46 -42.86 -1.06
C VAL A 52 -11.70 -41.54 -1.25
N LEU A 53 -11.97 -40.87 -2.37
CA LEU A 53 -11.41 -39.57 -2.72
C LEU A 53 -12.44 -38.49 -2.36
N THR A 54 -12.09 -37.63 -1.41
CA THR A 54 -13.03 -36.65 -0.84
C THR A 54 -12.45 -35.24 -0.93
N SER A 55 -13.30 -34.28 -1.28
CA SER A 55 -12.99 -32.86 -1.10
C SER A 55 -13.06 -32.51 0.40
N VAL A 56 -12.24 -31.57 0.88
CA VAL A 56 -12.25 -31.09 2.29
C VAL A 56 -13.61 -30.43 2.66
N GLY A 57 -14.50 -30.19 1.69
CA GLY A 57 -15.91 -29.83 1.91
C GLY A 57 -16.87 -31.01 2.16
N GLY A 58 -16.38 -32.25 2.25
CA GLY A 58 -17.17 -33.45 2.53
C GLY A 58 -17.87 -34.08 1.32
N GLU A 59 -17.65 -33.54 0.12
CA GLU A 59 -18.23 -34.08 -1.10
C GLU A 59 -17.42 -35.28 -1.61
N LYS A 60 -18.10 -36.42 -1.80
CA LYS A 60 -17.50 -37.69 -2.21
C LYS A 60 -17.34 -37.70 -3.73
N LEU A 61 -16.09 -37.63 -4.20
CA LEU A 61 -15.78 -37.48 -5.62
C LEU A 61 -15.60 -38.83 -6.32
N LEU A 62 -15.04 -39.84 -5.63
CA LEU A 62 -14.82 -41.18 -6.22
C LEU A 62 -14.64 -42.27 -5.15
N GLU A 63 -15.10 -43.49 -5.45
CA GLU A 63 -14.98 -44.68 -4.60
C GLU A 63 -14.39 -45.86 -5.39
N VAL A 64 -13.33 -46.49 -4.87
CA VAL A 64 -12.65 -47.62 -5.53
C VAL A 64 -12.49 -48.81 -4.58
N GLU A 65 -12.95 -49.99 -5.02
CA GLU A 65 -13.09 -51.19 -4.18
C GLU A 65 -11.81 -52.03 -4.01
N LYS A 66 -10.72 -51.75 -4.72
CA LYS A 66 -9.45 -52.52 -4.62
C LYS A 66 -8.20 -51.61 -4.70
N PRO A 67 -7.32 -51.59 -3.66
CA PRO A 67 -6.12 -50.74 -3.63
C PRO A 67 -5.05 -51.09 -4.68
N ALA A 68 -5.11 -52.30 -5.26
CA ALA A 68 -4.11 -52.80 -6.22
C ALA A 68 -4.27 -52.28 -7.66
N ALA A 69 -5.20 -51.34 -7.90
CA ALA A 69 -5.56 -50.85 -9.22
C ALA A 69 -4.81 -49.58 -9.65
N ILE A 70 -3.91 -49.05 -8.82
CA ILE A 70 -3.29 -47.73 -9.04
C ILE A 70 -1.79 -47.93 -9.31
N SER A 71 -1.34 -47.58 -10.51
CA SER A 71 0.06 -47.66 -10.92
C SER A 71 0.47 -46.44 -11.74
N ILE A 72 1.74 -46.06 -11.68
CA ILE A 72 2.28 -44.94 -12.45
C ILE A 72 3.18 -45.50 -13.55
N GLU A 73 2.74 -45.39 -14.80
CA GLU A 73 3.48 -45.84 -15.98
C GLU A 73 3.80 -44.63 -16.86
N ARG A 74 5.09 -44.41 -17.18
CA ARG A 74 5.55 -43.33 -18.09
C ARG A 74 5.00 -41.93 -17.77
N GLY A 75 4.82 -41.59 -16.49
CA GLY A 75 4.37 -40.27 -16.05
C GLY A 75 2.85 -40.06 -16.07
N LYS A 76 2.04 -41.10 -16.31
CA LYS A 76 0.58 -41.06 -16.23
C LYS A 76 0.05 -41.91 -15.07
N LEU A 77 -1.03 -41.46 -14.43
CA LEU A 77 -1.77 -42.26 -13.45
C LEU A 77 -2.64 -43.28 -14.21
N VAL A 78 -2.37 -44.57 -14.02
CA VAL A 78 -3.10 -45.66 -14.65
C VAL A 78 -3.97 -46.35 -13.61
N LEU A 79 -5.29 -46.29 -13.84
CA LEU A 79 -6.29 -46.97 -13.02
C LEU A 79 -6.75 -48.24 -13.74
N ASN A 80 -6.51 -49.41 -13.14
CA ASN A 80 -6.88 -50.70 -13.70
C ASN A 80 -8.11 -51.25 -12.98
N LEU A 81 -9.28 -51.01 -13.57
CA LEU A 81 -10.58 -51.39 -13.00
C LEU A 81 -11.17 -52.53 -13.83
N SER A 82 -11.33 -53.71 -13.21
CA SER A 82 -12.02 -54.87 -13.80
C SER A 82 -11.54 -55.24 -15.22
N GLY A 83 -10.21 -55.20 -15.46
CA GLY A 83 -9.60 -55.59 -16.73
C GLY A 83 -9.63 -54.51 -17.82
N LYS A 84 -10.16 -53.31 -17.53
CA LYS A 84 -10.08 -52.13 -18.41
C LYS A 84 -9.09 -51.12 -17.82
N LYS A 85 -8.15 -50.67 -18.65
CA LYS A 85 -7.19 -49.62 -18.31
C LYS A 85 -7.81 -48.26 -18.60
N PHE A 86 -7.86 -47.40 -17.59
CA PHE A 86 -8.27 -46.01 -17.72
C PHE A 86 -7.04 -45.13 -17.55
N GLU A 87 -6.68 -44.42 -18.62
CA GLU A 87 -5.62 -43.42 -18.61
C GLU A 87 -6.20 -42.07 -18.21
N VAL A 88 -5.80 -41.61 -17.03
CA VAL A 88 -6.21 -40.34 -16.48
C VAL A 88 -5.13 -39.33 -16.89
N SER A 89 -5.32 -38.71 -18.06
CA SER A 89 -4.44 -37.63 -18.55
C SER A 89 -4.74 -36.35 -17.79
N TYR A 90 -4.16 -36.24 -16.59
CA TYR A 90 -4.20 -35.04 -15.78
C TYR A 90 -2.78 -34.57 -15.57
N ASP A 91 -2.60 -33.25 -15.61
CA ASP A 91 -1.32 -32.59 -15.43
C ASP A 91 -0.88 -32.55 -13.94
N ARG A 92 -1.37 -33.48 -13.10
CA ARG A 92 -0.90 -33.91 -11.74
C ARG A 92 -1.97 -34.68 -10.94
N VAL A 93 -1.55 -35.65 -10.14
CA VAL A 93 -2.29 -36.22 -8.99
C VAL A 93 -1.31 -36.29 -7.80
N LEU A 94 -1.71 -35.83 -6.60
CA LEU A 94 -0.88 -35.86 -5.39
C LEU A 94 -1.66 -36.44 -4.19
N LEU A 95 -1.01 -37.31 -3.42
CA LEU A 95 -1.47 -37.85 -2.14
C LEU A 95 -0.86 -37.04 -0.98
N SER A 96 -1.65 -36.72 0.05
CA SER A 96 -1.19 -36.13 1.32
C SER A 96 -1.39 -37.12 2.48
N VAL A 97 -0.45 -37.16 3.43
CA VAL A 97 -0.57 -37.89 4.70
C VAL A 97 -0.25 -36.91 5.84
N GLU A 98 -1.21 -36.64 6.73
CA GLU A 98 -0.97 -35.91 7.98
C GLU A 98 -0.99 -36.86 9.19
N GLY A 99 0.02 -36.75 10.05
CA GLY A 99 0.16 -37.49 11.31
C GLY A 99 1.36 -38.45 11.37
N PRO A 100 1.76 -38.95 12.56
CA PRO A 100 2.84 -39.92 12.72
C PRO A 100 2.36 -41.31 12.26
N VAL A 101 2.18 -41.48 10.96
CA VAL A 101 1.70 -42.70 10.35
C VAL A 101 2.90 -43.51 9.87
N ARG A 102 3.16 -44.65 10.52
CA ARG A 102 4.01 -45.73 10.01
C ARG A 102 3.34 -46.39 8.78
N VAL A 103 3.22 -45.67 7.67
CA VAL A 103 2.81 -46.26 6.39
C VAL A 103 3.62 -45.57 5.30
N CYS A 104 4.90 -45.94 5.20
CA CYS A 104 5.62 -45.77 3.94
C CYS A 104 5.27 -46.97 3.08
N ALA A 105 4.52 -46.78 2.00
CA ALA A 105 4.49 -47.75 0.91
C ALA A 105 5.96 -47.95 0.45
N GLU A 106 6.45 -49.19 0.47
CA GLU A 106 7.87 -49.55 0.36
C GLU A 106 8.61 -48.90 -0.82
N ASN A 107 7.90 -48.59 -1.91
CA ASN A 107 8.51 -48.08 -3.14
C ASN A 107 8.73 -46.55 -3.14
N ALA A 108 7.87 -45.75 -2.51
CA ALA A 108 8.02 -44.29 -2.45
C ALA A 108 9.16 -43.87 -1.50
N CYS A 109 9.31 -44.59 -0.39
CA CYS A 109 10.43 -44.43 0.54
C CYS A 109 11.77 -44.87 -0.09
N ALA A 110 11.76 -45.82 -1.04
CA ALA A 110 12.97 -46.32 -1.69
C ALA A 110 13.59 -45.29 -2.67
N GLU A 111 12.78 -44.49 -3.37
CA GLU A 111 13.29 -43.43 -4.25
C GLU A 111 13.73 -42.16 -3.50
N LEU A 112 13.05 -41.81 -2.40
CA LEU A 112 13.52 -40.76 -1.48
C LEU A 112 14.87 -41.11 -0.85
N ARG A 113 15.14 -42.39 -0.52
CA ARG A 113 16.44 -42.86 -0.02
C ARG A 113 17.56 -42.89 -1.08
N ARG A 114 17.22 -42.91 -2.37
CA ARG A 114 18.20 -42.88 -3.48
C ARG A 114 18.68 -41.45 -3.83
N GLY A 115 18.23 -40.43 -3.11
CA GLY A 115 18.72 -39.05 -3.28
C GLY A 115 18.28 -38.34 -4.56
N GLN A 116 17.28 -38.87 -5.28
CA GLN A 116 16.80 -38.29 -6.56
C GLN A 116 15.80 -37.13 -6.39
N TYR A 117 15.22 -36.95 -5.20
CA TYR A 117 14.27 -35.86 -4.92
C TYR A 117 14.54 -35.27 -3.53
N ALA A 118 14.71 -33.95 -3.45
CA ALA A 118 14.85 -33.21 -2.20
C ALA A 118 13.53 -32.52 -1.85
N LEU A 119 13.03 -32.74 -0.63
CA LEU A 119 11.93 -31.98 -0.05
C LEU A 119 12.47 -30.59 0.33
N SER A 120 12.41 -29.63 -0.59
CA SER A 120 12.79 -28.25 -0.29
C SER A 120 11.57 -27.50 0.25
N ILE A 121 11.50 -27.32 1.57
CA ILE A 121 10.63 -26.29 2.14
C ILE A 121 11.27 -24.95 1.76
N PRO A 122 10.65 -24.12 0.91
CA PRO A 122 11.21 -22.80 0.66
C PRO A 122 11.18 -22.05 1.97
N LYS A 123 12.35 -21.74 2.52
CA LYS A 123 12.48 -20.81 3.64
C LYS A 123 12.10 -19.44 3.13
N ARG A 124 10.80 -19.11 3.17
CA ARG A 124 10.31 -17.75 2.95
C ARG A 124 10.43 -17.01 4.27
N SER A 125 10.96 -15.80 4.22
CA SER A 125 11.19 -15.00 5.41
C SER A 125 10.83 -13.54 5.14
N ALA A 126 10.51 -12.81 6.19
CA ALA A 126 10.35 -11.36 6.10
C ALA A 126 11.61 -10.67 5.56
N VAL A 127 12.79 -11.24 5.79
CA VAL A 127 14.07 -10.74 5.25
C VAL A 127 14.04 -10.71 3.72
N GLN A 128 13.44 -11.70 3.06
CA GLN A 128 13.29 -11.66 1.59
C GLN A 128 12.42 -10.50 1.10
N GLY A 129 11.46 -10.05 1.92
CA GLY A 129 10.66 -8.87 1.62
C GLY A 129 11.45 -7.57 1.81
N LEU A 130 12.37 -7.53 2.78
CA LEU A 130 13.32 -6.44 2.92
C LEU A 130 14.31 -6.44 1.75
N ASP A 131 14.88 -7.58 1.38
CA ASP A 131 15.78 -7.72 0.23
C ASP A 131 15.09 -7.27 -1.07
N PHE A 132 13.80 -7.61 -1.23
CA PHE A 132 13.00 -7.15 -2.37
C PHE A 132 12.88 -5.62 -2.42
N LEU A 133 12.69 -4.96 -1.27
CA LEU A 133 12.50 -3.51 -1.22
C LEU A 133 13.83 -2.73 -1.34
N TRP A 134 14.90 -3.26 -0.75
CA TRP A 134 16.15 -2.54 -0.55
C TRP A 134 17.24 -2.87 -1.57
N ASN A 135 17.03 -3.86 -2.44
CA ASN A 135 17.98 -4.16 -3.51
C ASN A 135 17.73 -3.26 -4.74
N PRO A 136 18.66 -2.37 -5.10
CA PRO A 136 18.42 -1.39 -6.15
C PRO A 136 18.36 -2.01 -7.56
N ASP A 137 17.34 -1.64 -8.32
CA ASP A 137 17.25 -1.92 -9.76
C ASP A 137 17.55 -0.64 -10.57
N TRP A 138 18.82 -0.49 -10.96
CA TRP A 138 19.30 0.68 -11.70
C TRP A 138 18.65 0.84 -13.08
N ASN A 139 18.07 -0.22 -13.66
CA ASN A 139 17.41 -0.13 -14.95
C ASN A 139 16.09 0.66 -14.85
N ARG A 140 15.44 0.62 -13.69
CA ARG A 140 14.19 1.34 -13.41
C ARG A 140 14.35 2.86 -13.37
N LEU A 141 15.56 3.38 -13.19
CA LEU A 141 15.81 4.83 -13.22
C LEU A 141 15.52 5.47 -14.58
N LYS A 142 15.46 4.68 -15.65
CA LYS A 142 15.10 5.14 -17.00
C LYS A 142 13.59 5.22 -17.22
N ASP A 143 12.78 4.62 -16.33
CA ASP A 143 11.33 4.60 -16.43
C ASP A 143 10.72 5.87 -15.82
N PRO A 144 10.11 6.76 -16.61
CA PRO A 144 9.51 7.99 -16.09
C PRO A 144 8.39 7.73 -15.08
N ASN A 145 7.69 6.60 -15.18
CA ASN A 145 6.59 6.28 -14.28
C ASN A 145 7.07 6.02 -12.85
N VAL A 146 8.30 5.50 -12.69
CA VAL A 146 8.93 5.32 -11.38
C VAL A 146 9.18 6.66 -10.71
N TRP A 147 9.62 7.67 -11.46
CA TRP A 147 9.82 9.03 -10.94
C TRP A 147 8.51 9.73 -10.61
N ILE A 148 7.48 9.56 -11.44
CA ILE A 148 6.14 10.09 -11.17
C ILE A 148 5.59 9.49 -9.86
N ALA A 149 5.66 8.18 -9.70
CA ALA A 149 5.21 7.50 -8.48
C ALA A 149 6.03 7.93 -7.25
N ALA A 150 7.36 8.01 -7.35
CA ALA A 150 8.22 8.41 -6.25
C ALA A 150 7.95 9.85 -5.79
N VAL A 151 7.79 10.78 -6.74
CA VAL A 151 7.49 12.19 -6.39
C VAL A 151 6.08 12.34 -5.85
N GLY A 152 5.10 11.67 -6.43
CA GLY A 152 3.74 11.62 -5.87
C GLY A 152 3.74 11.14 -4.42
N GLN A 153 4.47 10.06 -4.13
CA GLN A 153 4.61 9.55 -2.76
C GLN A 153 5.27 10.57 -1.81
N ILE A 154 6.35 11.24 -2.23
CA ILE A 154 7.03 12.26 -1.41
C ILE A 154 6.09 13.43 -1.08
N PHE A 155 5.30 13.90 -2.05
CA PHE A 155 4.32 14.95 -1.80
C PHE A 155 3.23 14.50 -0.82
N PHE A 156 2.70 13.29 -1.04
CA PHE A 156 1.63 12.73 -0.20
C PHE A 156 2.10 12.52 1.24
N THR A 157 3.23 11.84 1.44
CA THR A 157 3.71 11.46 2.76
C THR A 157 4.15 12.65 3.61
N LEU A 158 4.77 13.67 2.99
CA LEU A 158 5.18 14.89 3.69
C LEU A 158 4.08 15.96 3.77
N SER A 159 2.86 15.67 3.31
CA SER A 159 1.75 16.64 3.26
C SER A 159 2.07 17.92 2.47
N LEU A 160 2.89 17.82 1.40
CA LEU A 160 3.28 18.96 0.57
C LEU A 160 2.20 19.27 -0.49
N GLY A 161 1.93 20.55 -0.73
CA GLY A 161 0.90 20.97 -1.69
C GLY A 161 -0.55 20.85 -1.21
N PHE A 162 -0.78 20.35 0.01
CA PHE A 162 -2.11 20.29 0.64
C PHE A 162 -2.49 21.57 1.42
N GLY A 163 -1.56 22.53 1.56
CA GLY A 163 -1.72 23.71 2.43
C GLY A 163 -1.67 23.42 3.94
N ALA A 164 -1.76 22.15 4.37
CA ALA A 164 -1.74 21.75 5.77
C ALA A 164 -0.49 22.24 6.53
N ILE A 165 0.69 22.07 5.94
CA ILE A 165 1.96 22.51 6.56
C ILE A 165 2.03 24.04 6.67
N ILE A 166 1.54 24.78 5.66
CA ILE A 166 1.49 26.24 5.69
C ILE A 166 0.59 26.70 6.84
N THR A 167 -0.60 26.10 6.98
CA THR A 167 -1.52 26.42 8.09
C THR A 167 -0.93 26.03 9.44
N TYR A 168 -0.23 24.91 9.56
CA TYR A 168 0.43 24.55 10.83
C TYR A 168 1.57 25.52 11.18
N ALA A 169 2.34 25.93 10.17
CA ALA A 169 3.42 26.89 10.34
C ALA A 169 2.91 28.30 10.69
N SER A 170 1.67 28.67 10.34
CA SER A 170 1.11 29.98 10.73
C SER A 170 0.91 30.14 12.24
N TYR A 171 0.82 29.03 12.99
CA TYR A 171 0.76 29.03 14.45
C TYR A 171 2.14 29.12 15.13
N VAL A 172 3.23 29.00 14.36
CA VAL A 172 4.60 29.16 14.85
C VAL A 172 4.87 30.65 15.07
N ARG A 173 5.53 31.00 16.18
CA ARG A 173 5.87 32.40 16.46
C ARG A 173 6.94 32.88 15.47
N ARG A 174 6.88 34.15 15.10
CA ARG A 174 7.73 34.78 14.07
C ARG A 174 9.24 34.44 14.13
N ASN A 175 9.82 34.34 15.33
CA ASN A 175 11.26 34.09 15.53
C ASN A 175 11.56 32.67 16.08
N GLN A 176 10.60 31.75 16.02
CA GLN A 176 10.86 30.35 16.35
C GLN A 176 11.52 29.65 15.15
N ASP A 177 12.39 28.70 15.45
CA ASP A 177 13.06 27.89 14.44
C ASP A 177 12.05 27.02 13.67
N ILE A 178 12.10 27.16 12.34
CA ILE A 178 11.41 26.27 11.40
C ILE A 178 12.37 25.38 10.62
N ALA A 179 13.67 25.70 10.61
CA ALA A 179 14.66 24.95 9.85
C ALA A 179 14.94 23.57 10.47
N LEU A 180 15.29 23.53 11.76
CA LEU A 180 15.50 22.25 12.46
C LEU A 180 14.16 21.55 12.71
N SER A 181 13.13 22.29 13.12
CA SER A 181 11.79 21.73 13.38
C SER A 181 11.20 21.08 12.13
N GLY A 182 11.28 21.74 10.96
CA GLY A 182 10.82 21.19 9.69
C GLY A 182 11.63 19.97 9.24
N LEU A 183 12.96 20.03 9.37
CA LEU A 183 13.82 18.88 9.06
C LEU A 183 13.54 17.69 9.97
N ALA A 184 13.33 17.93 11.27
CA ALA A 184 13.00 16.88 12.24
C ALA A 184 11.64 16.25 11.93
N ALA A 185 10.62 17.04 11.62
CA ALA A 185 9.31 16.54 11.23
C ALA A 185 9.39 15.67 9.96
N ALA A 186 10.05 16.15 8.90
CA ALA A 186 10.26 15.38 7.68
C ALA A 186 11.06 14.10 7.94
N SER A 187 12.16 14.17 8.71
CA SER A 187 12.99 13.00 9.02
C SER A 187 12.24 11.94 9.83
N LEU A 188 11.39 12.36 10.78
CA LEU A 188 10.54 11.46 11.55
C LEU A 188 9.49 10.79 10.65
N ASN A 189 8.91 11.53 9.69
CA ASN A 189 8.00 10.97 8.70
C ASN A 189 8.70 9.89 7.86
N GLU A 190 9.85 10.21 7.26
CA GLU A 190 10.59 9.26 6.42
C GLU A 190 11.03 8.03 7.23
N THR A 191 11.46 8.21 8.48
CA THR A 191 11.77 7.09 9.38
C THR A 191 10.54 6.20 9.58
N ALA A 192 9.37 6.79 9.80
CA ALA A 192 8.13 6.03 9.95
C ALA A 192 7.75 5.32 8.65
N GLU A 193 7.87 5.97 7.49
CA GLU A 193 7.55 5.38 6.20
C GLU A 193 8.49 4.22 5.84
N VAL A 194 9.79 4.51 5.73
CA VAL A 194 10.75 3.57 5.15
C VAL A 194 11.27 2.54 6.15
N ILE A 195 11.22 2.82 7.47
CA ILE A 195 11.59 1.81 8.46
C ILE A 195 10.35 1.07 8.95
N LEU A 196 9.33 1.79 9.42
CA LEU A 196 8.20 1.14 10.09
C LEU A 196 7.18 0.59 9.07
N GLY A 197 6.66 1.43 8.19
CA GLY A 197 5.63 1.04 7.20
C GLY A 197 6.13 -0.04 6.24
N ALA A 198 7.29 0.22 5.63
CA ALA A 198 7.97 -0.70 4.73
C ALA A 198 8.33 -2.05 5.36
N SER A 199 8.61 -2.13 6.67
CA SER A 199 8.99 -3.37 7.34
C SER A 199 7.82 -4.24 7.79
N ILE A 200 6.57 -3.79 7.60
CA ILE A 200 5.38 -4.54 8.01
C ILE A 200 4.73 -5.21 6.80
N ALA A 201 4.15 -4.42 5.89
CA ALA A 201 3.21 -4.95 4.90
C ALA A 201 3.89 -5.81 3.82
N ILE A 202 4.97 -5.30 3.23
CA ILE A 202 5.71 -6.00 2.18
C ILE A 202 6.40 -7.26 2.73
N PRO A 203 7.18 -7.21 3.83
CA PRO A 203 7.77 -8.41 4.42
C PRO A 203 6.75 -9.48 4.80
N ALA A 204 5.62 -9.11 5.40
CA ALA A 204 4.56 -10.06 5.73
C ALA A 204 3.98 -10.73 4.48
N ALA A 205 3.67 -9.95 3.44
CA ALA A 205 3.14 -10.47 2.20
C ALA A 205 4.16 -11.35 1.45
N VAL A 206 5.43 -10.96 1.41
CA VAL A 206 6.50 -11.75 0.76
C VAL A 206 6.76 -13.04 1.52
N ALA A 207 6.82 -13.00 2.86
CA ALA A 207 7.01 -14.20 3.67
C ALA A 207 5.87 -15.21 3.45
N PHE A 208 4.62 -14.73 3.35
CA PHE A 208 3.47 -15.59 3.24
C PHE A 208 3.17 -16.04 1.80
N PHE A 209 3.12 -15.11 0.85
CA PHE A 209 2.70 -15.35 -0.53
C PHE A 209 3.87 -15.54 -1.51
N GLY A 210 5.08 -15.14 -1.13
CA GLY A 210 6.24 -15.02 -2.03
C GLY A 210 6.23 -13.70 -2.82
N THR A 211 7.41 -13.27 -3.27
CA THR A 211 7.60 -11.95 -3.92
C THR A 211 6.70 -11.72 -5.13
N ALA A 212 6.60 -12.68 -6.05
CA ALA A 212 5.78 -12.54 -7.24
C ALA A 212 4.29 -12.30 -6.92
N ASN A 213 3.74 -13.06 -5.97
CA ASN A 213 2.35 -12.90 -5.57
C ASN A 213 2.12 -11.63 -4.74
N ALA A 214 3.08 -11.23 -3.91
CA ALA A 214 3.00 -9.98 -3.16
C ALA A 214 2.92 -8.75 -4.10
N ILE A 215 3.67 -8.77 -5.21
CA ILE A 215 3.59 -7.74 -6.26
C ILE A 215 2.19 -7.75 -6.91
N LEU A 216 1.68 -8.92 -7.29
CA LEU A 216 0.35 -9.03 -7.92
C LEU A 216 -0.76 -8.51 -6.98
N ILE A 217 -0.69 -8.86 -5.69
CA ILE A 217 -1.60 -8.36 -4.66
C ILE A 217 -1.56 -6.82 -4.58
N ALA A 218 -0.37 -6.23 -4.56
CA ALA A 218 -0.21 -4.79 -4.50
C ALA A 218 -0.78 -4.08 -5.75
N GLN A 219 -0.68 -4.71 -6.92
CA GLN A 219 -1.19 -4.19 -8.19
C GLN A 219 -2.72 -4.31 -8.35
N GLN A 220 -3.38 -5.20 -7.59
CA GLN A 220 -4.83 -5.37 -7.67
C GLN A 220 -5.63 -4.22 -7.06
N GLY A 221 -5.00 -3.35 -6.27
CA GLY A 221 -5.63 -2.14 -5.73
C GLY A 221 -4.99 -1.66 -4.43
N ALA A 222 -5.07 -0.35 -4.19
CA ALA A 222 -4.40 0.34 -3.07
C ALA A 222 -4.73 -0.23 -1.69
N PHE A 223 -5.94 -0.77 -1.49
CA PHE A 223 -6.38 -1.32 -0.21
C PHE A 223 -6.05 -2.81 0.00
N ASN A 224 -5.74 -3.56 -1.06
CA ASN A 224 -5.63 -5.03 -0.97
C ASN A 224 -4.56 -5.47 0.01
N LEU A 225 -3.37 -4.86 -0.04
CA LEU A 225 -2.26 -5.25 0.81
C LEU A 225 -2.61 -5.07 2.30
N GLY A 226 -3.14 -3.90 2.68
CA GLY A 226 -3.42 -3.56 4.07
C GLY A 226 -4.72 -4.13 4.64
N PHE A 227 -5.78 -4.25 3.84
CA PHE A 227 -7.13 -4.60 4.32
C PHE A 227 -7.57 -6.02 3.96
N VAL A 228 -6.86 -6.71 3.05
CA VAL A 228 -7.18 -8.09 2.65
C VAL A 228 -6.03 -9.02 2.99
N SER A 229 -4.84 -8.72 2.46
CA SER A 229 -3.69 -9.62 2.57
C SER A 229 -3.12 -9.68 3.97
N LEU A 230 -2.91 -8.55 4.66
CA LEU A 230 -2.42 -8.57 6.03
C LEU A 230 -3.35 -9.27 7.02
N PRO A 231 -4.68 -9.01 7.02
CA PRO A 231 -5.60 -9.80 7.84
C PRO A 231 -5.55 -11.29 7.52
N ALA A 232 -5.37 -11.67 6.24
CA ALA A 232 -5.17 -13.07 5.87
C ALA A 232 -3.87 -13.63 6.46
N VAL A 233 -2.76 -12.88 6.43
CA VAL A 233 -1.50 -13.29 7.10
C VAL A 233 -1.73 -13.46 8.60
N PHE A 234 -2.33 -12.47 9.26
CA PHE A 234 -2.58 -12.53 10.71
C PHE A 234 -3.48 -13.70 11.09
N SER A 235 -4.47 -14.07 10.27
CA SER A 235 -5.34 -15.24 10.54
C SER A 235 -4.58 -16.58 10.65
N ASN A 236 -3.35 -16.64 10.13
CA ASN A 236 -2.47 -17.80 10.16
C ASN A 236 -1.42 -17.73 11.27
N MET A 237 -1.44 -16.69 12.10
CA MET A 237 -0.52 -16.50 13.22
C MET A 237 -1.19 -16.86 14.54
N GLU A 238 -0.42 -17.39 15.48
CA GLU A 238 -0.85 -17.48 16.87
C GLU A 238 -1.14 -16.06 17.39
N ALA A 239 -2.27 -15.89 18.09
CA ALA A 239 -2.81 -14.58 18.48
C ALA A 239 -3.07 -13.61 17.29
N GLY A 240 -3.35 -14.13 16.10
CA GLY A 240 -3.63 -13.36 14.89
C GLY A 240 -4.63 -12.21 15.03
N GLN A 241 -5.72 -12.42 15.77
CA GLN A 241 -6.73 -11.38 16.00
C GLN A 241 -6.18 -10.19 16.78
N PHE A 242 -5.26 -10.42 17.73
CA PHE A 242 -4.60 -9.36 18.48
C PHE A 242 -3.69 -8.52 17.57
N PHE A 243 -2.92 -9.16 16.69
CA PHE A 243 -2.12 -8.45 15.70
C PHE A 243 -2.98 -7.72 14.66
N GLY A 244 -4.08 -8.31 14.23
CA GLY A 244 -5.07 -7.63 13.38
C GLY A 244 -5.64 -6.36 14.04
N PHE A 245 -6.00 -6.45 15.33
CA PHE A 245 -6.43 -5.27 16.11
C PHE A 245 -5.34 -4.20 16.15
N LEU A 246 -4.10 -4.57 16.48
CA LEU A 246 -2.98 -3.62 16.51
C LEU A 246 -2.74 -2.95 15.15
N TRP A 247 -2.90 -3.69 14.04
CA TRP A 247 -2.71 -3.17 12.68
C TRP A 247 -3.74 -2.10 12.36
N PHE A 248 -5.02 -2.41 12.56
CA PHE A 248 -6.09 -1.45 12.27
C PHE A 248 -6.11 -0.29 13.27
N PHE A 249 -5.74 -0.53 14.52
CA PHE A 249 -5.60 0.55 15.50
C PHE A 249 -4.44 1.48 15.15
N LEU A 250 -3.32 0.95 14.64
CA LEU A 250 -2.20 1.73 14.12
C LEU A 250 -2.66 2.62 12.95
N LEU A 251 -3.32 2.03 11.94
CA LEU A 251 -3.86 2.76 10.79
C LEU A 251 -4.89 3.81 11.20
N PHE A 252 -5.73 3.51 12.19
CA PHE A 252 -6.71 4.45 12.72
C PHE A 252 -6.04 5.69 13.32
N ILE A 253 -5.02 5.53 14.17
CA ILE A 253 -4.31 6.67 14.76
C ILE A 253 -3.54 7.46 13.71
N ALA A 254 -2.87 6.78 12.76
CA ALA A 254 -2.15 7.43 11.67
C ALA A 254 -3.10 8.24 10.75
N GLY A 255 -4.24 7.66 10.38
CA GLY A 255 -5.25 8.34 9.57
C GLY A 255 -5.95 9.46 10.32
N ALA A 256 -6.28 9.28 11.61
CA ALA A 256 -6.95 10.30 12.42
C ALA A 256 -6.07 11.54 12.66
N THR A 257 -4.77 11.36 12.88
CA THR A 257 -3.85 12.50 13.06
C THR A 257 -3.64 13.28 11.77
N SER A 258 -3.54 12.58 10.64
CA SER A 258 -3.37 13.21 9.32
C SER A 258 -4.65 13.90 8.82
N SER A 259 -5.82 13.31 9.09
CA SER A 259 -7.10 13.90 8.68
C SER A 259 -7.37 15.24 9.38
N VAL A 260 -7.04 15.37 10.66
CA VAL A 260 -7.13 16.65 11.37
C VAL A 260 -6.25 17.73 10.72
N ALA A 261 -5.05 17.37 10.24
CA ALA A 261 -4.13 18.30 9.62
C ALA A 261 -4.66 18.88 8.30
N ILE A 262 -5.23 18.04 7.43
CA ILE A 262 -5.79 18.48 6.14
C ILE A 262 -7.12 19.22 6.28
N LEU A 263 -7.82 19.10 7.41
CA LEU A 263 -9.02 19.88 7.71
C LEU A 263 -8.70 21.27 8.27
N GLN A 264 -7.53 21.42 8.90
CA GLN A 264 -7.13 22.67 9.54
C GLN A 264 -7.08 23.89 8.59
N PRO A 265 -6.62 23.79 7.32
CA PRO A 265 -6.65 24.90 6.39
C PRO A 265 -8.04 25.53 6.21
N MET A 266 -9.09 24.72 6.09
CA MET A 266 -10.46 25.22 5.96
C MET A 266 -10.94 25.87 7.26
N ILE A 267 -10.59 25.28 8.41
CA ILE A 267 -10.94 25.84 9.73
C ILE A 267 -10.27 27.21 9.91
N ALA A 268 -8.96 27.30 9.65
CA ALA A 268 -8.20 28.54 9.75
C ALA A 268 -8.74 29.60 8.80
N PHE A 269 -9.05 29.25 7.55
CA PHE A 269 -9.66 30.18 6.59
C PHE A 269 -10.98 30.78 7.11
N LEU A 270 -11.85 29.97 7.72
CA LEU A 270 -13.11 30.47 8.30
C LEU A 270 -12.88 31.33 9.56
N GLU A 271 -11.90 31.00 10.38
CA GLU A 271 -11.54 31.79 11.57
C GLU A 271 -10.95 33.14 11.16
N ASP A 272 -9.93 33.13 10.31
CA ASP A 272 -9.11 34.30 9.96
C ASP A 272 -9.87 35.28 9.05
N GLU A 273 -10.52 34.77 8.00
CA GLU A 273 -11.16 35.63 6.99
C GLU A 273 -12.62 35.97 7.33
N PHE A 274 -13.35 35.04 7.96
CA PHE A 274 -14.77 35.22 8.27
C PHE A 274 -15.04 35.62 9.73
N GLY A 275 -14.05 35.49 10.61
CA GLY A 275 -14.16 35.80 12.04
C GLY A 275 -15.00 34.77 12.82
N PHE A 276 -15.10 33.53 12.32
CA PHE A 276 -15.90 32.51 12.99
C PHE A 276 -15.25 32.08 14.30
N THR A 277 -16.07 31.73 15.30
CA THR A 277 -15.53 31.03 16.48
C THR A 277 -15.02 29.65 16.08
N ARG A 278 -13.99 29.15 16.75
CA ARG A 278 -13.42 27.82 16.47
C ARG A 278 -14.47 26.72 16.43
N LYS A 279 -15.41 26.73 17.38
CA LYS A 279 -16.50 25.74 17.41
C LYS A 279 -17.36 25.80 16.14
N ALA A 280 -17.69 26.99 15.67
CA ALA A 280 -18.48 27.17 14.45
C ALA A 280 -17.70 26.73 13.19
N ALA A 281 -16.44 27.14 13.07
CA ALA A 281 -15.58 26.76 11.95
C ALA A 281 -15.36 25.24 11.85
N VAL A 282 -15.05 24.59 12.98
CA VAL A 282 -14.91 23.12 13.06
C VAL A 282 -16.21 22.42 12.70
N THR A 283 -17.34 22.85 13.28
CA THR A 283 -18.65 22.22 13.02
C THR A 283 -19.04 22.33 11.55
N LEU A 284 -18.86 23.50 10.93
CA LEU A 284 -19.16 23.72 9.53
C LEU A 284 -18.25 22.87 8.62
N THR A 285 -16.95 22.86 8.89
CA THR A 285 -15.98 22.04 8.13
C THR A 285 -16.33 20.56 8.23
N ALA A 286 -16.64 20.07 9.44
CA ALA A 286 -17.06 18.68 9.65
C ALA A 286 -18.35 18.32 8.89
N LEU A 287 -19.34 19.23 8.84
CA LEU A 287 -20.56 19.03 8.07
C LEU A 287 -20.29 18.96 6.57
N ILE A 288 -19.46 19.85 6.03
CA ILE A 288 -19.08 19.86 4.61
C ILE A 288 -18.40 18.53 4.25
N VAL A 289 -17.46 18.08 5.07
CA VAL A 289 -16.73 16.82 4.86
C VAL A 289 -17.66 15.62 5.00
N PHE A 290 -18.55 15.61 6.00
CA PHE A 290 -19.50 14.53 6.20
C PHE A 290 -20.45 14.36 5.01
N ILE A 291 -20.97 15.47 4.46
CA ILE A 291 -21.81 15.46 3.27
C ILE A 291 -20.99 15.03 2.04
N GLY A 292 -19.77 15.56 1.88
CA GLY A 292 -18.89 15.22 0.77
C GLY A 292 -18.46 13.75 0.74
N ALA A 293 -18.23 13.17 1.92
CA ALA A 293 -17.82 11.78 2.05
C ALA A 293 -18.89 10.78 1.59
N GLN A 294 -20.17 11.16 1.50
CA GLN A 294 -21.24 10.24 1.08
C GLN A 294 -21.00 9.71 -0.34
N ALA A 295 -20.54 10.57 -1.25
CA ALA A 295 -20.24 10.14 -2.63
C ALA A 295 -19.08 9.13 -2.65
N VAL A 296 -18.04 9.36 -1.85
CA VAL A 296 -16.90 8.44 -1.68
C VAL A 296 -17.33 7.09 -1.12
N ILE A 297 -18.25 7.07 -0.15
CA ILE A 297 -18.71 5.84 0.53
C ILE A 297 -19.58 4.98 -0.39
N PHE A 298 -20.47 5.60 -1.16
CA PHE A 298 -21.51 4.88 -1.90
C PHE A 298 -21.23 4.71 -3.39
N LEU A 299 -20.29 5.45 -3.98
CA LEU A 299 -19.95 5.37 -5.40
C LEU A 299 -18.54 4.81 -5.59
N ALA A 300 -18.45 3.55 -6.05
CA ALA A 300 -17.18 2.91 -6.36
C ALA A 300 -16.41 3.68 -7.45
N GLY A 301 -15.12 3.90 -7.24
CA GLY A 301 -14.25 4.69 -8.14
C GLY A 301 -14.28 6.20 -7.90
N PHE A 302 -15.18 6.72 -7.06
CA PHE A 302 -15.23 8.15 -6.75
C PHE A 302 -14.00 8.61 -5.95
N LEU A 303 -13.56 7.79 -4.99
CA LEU A 303 -12.34 8.04 -4.22
C LEU A 303 -11.10 8.10 -5.13
N ASP A 304 -10.97 7.13 -6.04
CA ASP A 304 -9.81 7.01 -6.93
C ASP A 304 -9.69 8.24 -7.84
N GLU A 305 -10.81 8.75 -8.35
CA GLU A 305 -10.81 9.96 -9.18
C GLU A 305 -10.45 11.21 -8.36
N MET A 306 -10.94 11.33 -7.11
CA MET A 306 -10.57 12.44 -6.22
C MET A 306 -9.09 12.40 -5.85
N ASP A 307 -8.57 11.23 -5.48
CA ASP A 307 -7.17 11.04 -5.10
C ASP A 307 -6.23 11.32 -6.28
N PHE A 308 -6.59 10.88 -7.49
CA PHE A 308 -5.84 11.17 -8.69
C PHE A 308 -5.70 12.68 -8.95
N TRP A 309 -6.82 13.43 -8.94
CA TRP A 309 -6.77 14.86 -9.23
C TRP A 309 -6.23 15.66 -8.06
N ALA A 310 -6.80 15.51 -6.87
CA ALA A 310 -6.46 16.33 -5.72
C ALA A 310 -5.18 15.86 -5.01
N GLY A 311 -5.08 14.55 -4.71
CA GLY A 311 -4.00 13.97 -3.91
C GLY A 311 -2.71 13.66 -4.68
N THR A 312 -2.78 13.57 -6.02
CA THR A 312 -1.62 13.25 -6.87
C THR A 312 -1.25 14.40 -7.80
N PHE A 313 -2.17 14.82 -8.69
CA PHE A 313 -1.84 15.81 -9.72
C PHE A 313 -1.74 17.24 -9.17
N PHE A 314 -2.79 17.73 -8.51
CA PHE A 314 -2.85 19.12 -8.08
C PHE A 314 -1.89 19.46 -6.95
N VAL A 315 -1.51 18.52 -6.08
CA VAL A 315 -0.47 18.80 -5.07
C VAL A 315 0.89 19.13 -5.69
N ILE A 316 1.26 18.48 -6.80
CA ILE A 316 2.50 18.78 -7.53
C ILE A 316 2.38 20.16 -8.21
N VAL A 317 1.22 20.44 -8.82
CA VAL A 317 0.94 21.74 -9.43
C VAL A 317 1.03 22.86 -8.39
N LEU A 318 0.37 22.70 -7.24
CA LEU A 318 0.36 23.67 -6.14
C LEU A 318 1.77 23.83 -5.55
N GLY A 319 2.52 22.75 -5.35
CA GLY A 319 3.90 22.85 -4.88
C GLY A 319 4.82 23.61 -5.85
N LEU A 320 4.64 23.43 -7.17
CA LEU A 320 5.35 24.24 -8.17
C LEU A 320 4.96 25.72 -8.05
N PHE A 321 3.67 26.02 -7.94
CA PHE A 321 3.20 27.39 -7.76
C PHE A 321 3.74 28.02 -6.47
N GLU A 322 3.71 27.31 -5.35
CA GLU A 322 4.25 27.78 -4.06
C GLU A 322 5.74 28.12 -4.15
N VAL A 323 6.54 27.26 -4.81
CA VAL A 323 7.97 27.52 -5.02
C VAL A 323 8.19 28.74 -5.91
N ILE A 324 7.45 28.88 -7.01
CA ILE A 324 7.56 30.04 -7.91
C ILE A 324 7.14 31.32 -7.17
N LEU A 325 6.02 31.31 -6.45
CA LEU A 325 5.52 32.45 -5.70
C LEU A 325 6.53 32.89 -4.64
N PHE A 326 7.06 31.96 -3.87
CA PHE A 326 7.93 32.28 -2.73
C PHE A 326 9.37 32.60 -3.15
N TYR A 327 9.98 31.85 -4.07
CA TYR A 327 11.38 32.07 -4.45
C TYR A 327 11.58 32.98 -5.66
N TRP A 328 10.62 33.09 -6.59
CA TRP A 328 10.80 33.88 -7.81
C TRP A 328 10.03 35.20 -7.77
N ILE A 329 8.76 35.18 -7.34
CA ILE A 329 7.91 36.38 -7.32
C ILE A 329 8.18 37.23 -6.07
N TYR A 330 8.24 36.63 -4.89
CA TYR A 330 8.47 37.38 -3.64
C TYR A 330 9.90 37.94 -3.54
N ASP A 331 10.91 37.08 -3.70
CA ASP A 331 12.34 37.32 -3.93
C ASP A 331 13.15 36.20 -3.26
N ALA A 332 14.08 35.57 -4.00
CA ALA A 332 14.82 34.42 -3.51
C ALA A 332 15.66 34.71 -2.26
N LYS A 333 16.26 35.91 -2.13
CA LYS A 333 17.10 36.25 -0.99
C LYS A 333 16.24 36.48 0.25
N LYS A 334 15.13 37.20 0.11
CA LYS A 334 14.17 37.40 1.20
C LYS A 334 13.56 36.08 1.67
N ALA A 335 13.18 35.19 0.73
CA ALA A 335 12.69 33.86 1.05
C ALA A 335 13.73 33.04 1.84
N TRP A 336 15.00 33.09 1.42
CA TRP A 336 16.10 32.42 2.11
C TRP A 336 16.35 32.98 3.52
N GLU A 337 16.33 34.31 3.66
CA GLU A 337 16.43 34.97 4.96
C GLU A 337 15.27 34.57 5.88
N GLU A 338 14.05 34.49 5.34
CA GLU A 338 12.85 34.10 6.08
C GLU A 338 12.93 32.65 6.59
N ILE A 339 13.37 31.71 5.74
CA ILE A 339 13.56 30.30 6.11
C ILE A 339 14.59 30.13 7.23
N ASN A 340 15.64 30.95 7.23
CA ASN A 340 16.72 30.87 8.21
C ASN A 340 16.49 31.77 9.44
N ARG A 341 15.41 32.56 9.47
CA ARG A 341 15.14 33.50 10.56
C ARG A 341 14.83 32.74 11.85
N GLY A 342 15.56 33.06 12.92
CA GLY A 342 15.38 32.40 14.22
C GLY A 342 15.79 30.92 14.23
N GLY A 343 16.47 30.45 13.18
CA GLY A 343 16.85 29.06 13.02
C GLY A 343 17.87 28.59 14.06
N LEU A 344 17.66 27.40 14.62
CA LEU A 344 18.64 26.68 15.43
C LEU A 344 19.75 26.09 14.56
N ILE A 345 19.44 25.84 13.28
CA ILE A 345 20.38 25.49 12.23
C ILE A 345 20.19 26.45 11.05
N THR A 346 21.24 26.61 10.26
CA THR A 346 21.14 27.29 8.97
C THR A 346 20.98 26.23 7.88
N VAL A 347 20.01 26.40 7.01
CA VAL A 347 19.82 25.53 5.85
C VAL A 347 21.09 25.59 4.98
N PRO A 348 21.65 24.44 4.53
CA PRO A 348 22.86 24.45 3.72
C PRO A 348 22.68 25.26 2.43
N LYS A 349 23.63 26.13 2.09
CA LYS A 349 23.56 27.03 0.91
C LYS A 349 23.28 26.32 -0.41
N LEU A 350 23.60 25.03 -0.52
CA LEU A 350 23.23 24.23 -1.69
C LEU A 350 21.71 24.26 -1.94
N TYR A 351 20.89 24.18 -0.89
CA TYR A 351 19.43 24.17 -1.00
C TYR A 351 18.85 25.47 -1.53
N PHE A 352 19.55 26.61 -1.37
CA PHE A 352 19.15 27.86 -2.04
C PHE A 352 19.07 27.66 -3.56
N TYR A 353 20.06 27.00 -4.15
CA TYR A 353 20.11 26.72 -5.60
C TYR A 353 19.17 25.59 -6.00
N VAL A 354 19.03 24.56 -5.15
CA VAL A 354 18.10 23.45 -5.39
C VAL A 354 16.67 23.97 -5.48
N VAL A 355 16.19 24.70 -4.46
CA VAL A 355 14.82 25.21 -4.44
C VAL A 355 14.59 26.25 -5.53
N ARG A 356 15.58 27.09 -5.82
CA ARG A 356 15.44 28.14 -6.85
C ARG A 356 15.45 27.60 -8.28
N TYR A 357 16.23 26.58 -8.59
CA TYR A 357 16.47 26.15 -9.97
C TYR A 357 16.09 24.69 -10.22
N VAL A 358 16.55 23.77 -9.37
CA VAL A 358 16.38 22.33 -9.59
C VAL A 358 14.94 21.92 -9.37
N THR A 359 14.36 22.26 -8.22
CA THR A 359 12.99 21.91 -7.84
C THR A 359 11.95 22.36 -8.87
N PRO A 360 11.86 23.65 -9.27
CA PRO A 360 10.82 24.07 -10.21
C PRO A 360 10.98 23.43 -11.59
N VAL A 361 12.21 23.24 -12.09
CA VAL A 361 12.46 22.56 -13.36
C VAL A 361 12.06 21.08 -13.26
N PHE A 362 12.43 20.40 -12.17
CA PHE A 362 12.11 18.99 -11.96
C PHE A 362 10.60 18.76 -11.87
N LEU A 363 9.89 19.57 -11.08
CA LEU A 363 8.43 19.49 -10.98
C LEU A 363 7.75 19.82 -12.32
N LEU A 364 8.25 20.82 -13.07
CA LEU A 364 7.72 21.15 -14.39
C LEU A 364 7.89 20.00 -15.38
N VAL A 365 9.08 19.38 -15.44
CA VAL A 365 9.35 18.22 -16.31
C VAL A 365 8.44 17.05 -15.94
N LEU A 366 8.23 16.80 -14.65
CA LEU A 366 7.32 15.75 -14.18
C LEU A 366 5.87 16.03 -14.57
N LEU A 367 5.40 17.27 -14.42
CA LEU A 367 4.04 17.65 -14.84
C LEU A 367 3.85 17.49 -16.34
N ILE A 368 4.83 17.90 -17.16
CA ILE A 368 4.80 17.69 -18.61
C ILE A 368 4.74 16.19 -18.93
N GLY A 369 5.60 15.39 -18.31
CA GLY A 369 5.61 13.94 -18.49
C GLY A 369 4.30 13.28 -18.05
N PHE A 370 3.72 13.73 -16.94
CA PHE A 370 2.42 13.28 -16.45
C PHE A 370 1.32 13.57 -17.45
N VAL A 371 1.23 14.80 -17.95
CA VAL A 371 0.23 15.23 -18.95
C VAL A 371 0.38 14.44 -20.24
N ILE A 372 1.61 14.26 -20.75
CA ILE A 372 1.86 13.47 -21.95
C ILE A 372 1.40 12.02 -21.76
N ASN A 373 1.77 11.36 -20.66
CA ASN A 373 1.45 9.96 -20.45
C ASN A 373 -0.02 9.71 -20.12
N HIS A 374 -0.63 10.54 -19.26
CA HIS A 374 -1.96 10.28 -18.71
C HIS A 374 -3.09 11.03 -19.41
N ILE A 375 -2.83 12.20 -20.01
CA ILE A 375 -3.86 12.99 -20.70
C ILE A 375 -3.81 12.73 -22.20
N PHE A 376 -2.62 12.73 -22.80
CA PHE A 376 -2.45 12.52 -24.24
C PHE A 376 -2.16 11.06 -24.63
N GLY A 377 -1.52 10.29 -23.74
CA GLY A 377 -1.18 8.87 -23.93
C GLY A 377 -2.31 7.91 -23.57
N ALA A 378 -3.25 8.34 -22.72
CA ALA A 378 -4.49 7.61 -22.45
C ALA A 378 -5.52 7.85 -23.58
N ALA A 379 -5.18 7.41 -24.79
CA ALA A 379 -6.16 7.23 -25.84
C ALA A 379 -7.04 6.01 -25.48
N GLY A 380 -8.27 6.25 -25.00
CA GLY A 380 -9.38 5.32 -25.23
C GLY A 380 -9.97 4.53 -24.06
N GLY A 381 -9.81 4.96 -22.80
CA GLY A 381 -10.68 4.46 -21.73
C GLY A 381 -11.99 5.24 -21.70
N GLU A 382 -13.15 4.58 -21.83
CA GLU A 382 -14.44 5.24 -21.61
C GLU A 382 -14.50 5.74 -20.15
N THR A 383 -14.47 7.06 -19.96
CA THR A 383 -14.68 7.66 -18.64
C THR A 383 -16.07 7.32 -18.15
N THR A 384 -16.16 6.71 -16.97
CA THR A 384 -17.45 6.33 -16.38
C THR A 384 -18.22 7.57 -15.89
N LEU A 385 -19.54 7.43 -15.73
CA LEU A 385 -20.37 8.49 -15.16
C LEU A 385 -19.90 8.91 -13.76
N VAL A 386 -19.45 7.96 -12.94
CA VAL A 386 -18.96 8.24 -11.57
C VAL A 386 -17.74 9.15 -11.59
N GLN A 387 -16.81 8.95 -12.53
CA GLN A 387 -15.65 9.82 -12.70
C GLN A 387 -16.05 11.24 -13.09
N TRP A 388 -17.03 11.40 -13.98
CA TRP A 388 -17.56 12.72 -14.32
C TRP A 388 -18.25 13.40 -13.14
N LEU A 389 -19.01 12.65 -12.34
CA LEU A 389 -19.63 13.16 -11.13
C LEU A 389 -18.58 13.63 -10.11
N ALA A 390 -17.49 12.87 -9.92
CA ALA A 390 -16.37 13.27 -9.06
C ALA A 390 -15.70 14.55 -9.55
N ARG A 391 -15.43 14.66 -10.85
CA ARG A 391 -14.86 15.89 -11.46
C ARG A 391 -15.76 17.10 -11.28
N PHE A 392 -17.07 16.95 -11.56
CA PHE A 392 -18.03 18.03 -11.37
C PHE A 392 -18.13 18.44 -9.90
N TYR A 393 -18.13 17.47 -8.98
CA TYR A 393 -18.12 17.72 -7.54
C TYR A 393 -16.88 18.52 -7.11
N MET A 394 -15.68 18.13 -7.54
CA MET A 394 -14.45 18.85 -7.25
C MET A 394 -14.46 20.27 -7.85
N LEU A 395 -14.94 20.42 -9.09
CA LEU A 395 -15.07 21.73 -9.72
C LEU A 395 -16.07 22.62 -8.96
N ALA A 396 -17.20 22.07 -8.53
CA ALA A 396 -18.18 22.78 -7.73
C ALA A 396 -17.60 23.23 -6.38
N LEU A 397 -16.82 22.37 -5.70
CA LEU A 397 -16.10 22.74 -4.48
C LEU A 397 -15.08 23.85 -4.73
N TYR A 398 -14.31 23.76 -5.82
CA TYR A 398 -13.35 24.79 -6.18
C TYR A 398 -14.02 26.15 -6.42
N VAL A 399 -15.10 26.17 -7.22
CA VAL A 399 -15.89 27.39 -7.47
C VAL A 399 -16.49 27.94 -6.18
N PHE A 400 -17.01 27.08 -5.32
CA PHE A 400 -17.52 27.47 -4.00
C PHE A 400 -16.44 28.14 -3.15
N LEU A 401 -15.24 27.55 -3.04
CA LEU A 401 -14.13 28.13 -2.30
C LEU A 401 -13.65 29.45 -2.93
N ALA A 402 -13.59 29.55 -4.26
CA ALA A 402 -13.23 30.78 -4.95
C ALA A 402 -14.22 31.92 -4.66
N ILE A 403 -15.53 31.61 -4.61
CA ILE A 403 -16.55 32.57 -4.20
C ILE A 403 -16.34 33.00 -2.74
N LEU A 404 -16.03 32.07 -1.83
CA LEU A 404 -15.73 32.43 -0.44
C LEU A 404 -14.52 33.36 -0.33
N VAL A 405 -13.45 33.09 -1.08
CA VAL A 405 -12.27 33.97 -1.13
C VAL A 405 -12.64 35.36 -1.67
N PHE A 406 -13.44 35.43 -2.73
CA PHE A 406 -13.93 36.71 -3.25
C PHE A 406 -14.76 37.50 -2.22
N ILE A 407 -15.62 36.82 -1.46
CA ILE A 407 -16.40 37.43 -0.38
C ILE A 407 -15.49 37.92 0.75
N ALA A 408 -14.50 37.10 1.15
CA ALA A 408 -13.51 37.46 2.17
C ALA A 408 -12.73 38.73 1.78
N ASP A 409 -12.21 38.79 0.56
CA ASP A 409 -11.49 39.95 0.03
C ASP A 409 -12.33 41.24 0.09
N ARG A 410 -13.61 41.15 -0.33
CA ARG A 410 -14.55 42.28 -0.25
C ARG A 410 -14.82 42.72 1.19
N ARG A 411 -14.92 41.79 2.15
CA ARG A 411 -15.10 42.12 3.56
C ARG A 411 -13.88 42.80 4.15
N SER A 412 -12.68 42.35 3.78
CA SER A 412 -11.42 42.94 4.21
C SER A 412 -11.23 44.35 3.65
N ALA A 413 -11.57 44.58 2.38
CA ALA A 413 -11.56 45.91 1.78
C ALA A 413 -12.51 46.90 2.49
N VAL A 414 -13.70 46.46 2.89
CA VAL A 414 -14.68 47.29 3.63
C VAL A 414 -14.22 47.58 5.06
N LYS A 415 -13.48 46.68 5.72
CA LYS A 415 -12.90 46.95 7.05
C LYS A 415 -11.72 47.92 7.00
N ALA A 416 -11.04 48.03 5.86
CA ALA A 416 -9.87 48.90 5.68
C ALA A 416 -10.23 50.33 5.26
N SER A 417 -11.45 50.55 4.72
CA SER A 417 -12.05 51.86 4.44
C SER A 417 -12.81 52.42 5.65
#